data_AF-A0A7S3LUR9-F1
#
_entry.id   AF-A0A7S3LUR9-F1
#
_cell.length_a   1.000
_cell.length_b   1.000
_cell.length_c   1.000
_cell.angle_alpha   90.00
_cell.angle_beta   90.00
_cell.angle_gamma   90.00
#
_symmetry.space_group_name_H-M   'P 1'
#
loop_
_entity.id
_entity.type
_entity.pdbx_description
1 polymer ?
#
loop_
_entity_poly.entity_id
_entity_poly.type
_entity_poly.pdbx_seq_one_letter_code
_entity_poly.pdbx_strand_id
1 'polypeptide(L)'
;SFRFCVGISHWRVPRIGHVRLTQPTLLLCFVQVGPSVVAIGVRQANGESAGSGVLFTPDGYLLTNAHVVGNVPVIAATLTNGRKLNGRVVGVDTQTDLAVVRVDGTGLPYAVLGDSDHVRVGQLAIAIGNPLGFQSTVTAGVVSALGRTLRGTSGRLMENIIQADVALNPGNSGGPLVASNGQIVGINTAIIAGAQNLSFAVPSNTAKWVVSELLQVGRVRRASLGAFCHVGHSIESSHQRIPLETWNQGSA
;
A
#
# COMPACT_ATOMS: atom_id res chain seq x y z
N SER A 1 -43.60 -12.40 -45.35
CA SER A 1 -42.21 -12.89 -45.45
C SER A 1 -41.30 -11.68 -45.28
N PHE A 2 -40.47 -11.50 -44.25
CA PHE A 2 -39.47 -12.39 -43.66
C PHE A 2 -39.31 -12.05 -42.17
N ARG A 3 -39.24 -13.07 -41.31
CA ARG A 3 -38.68 -12.97 -39.95
C ARG A 3 -37.16 -13.13 -40.07
N PHE A 4 -36.38 -12.19 -39.53
CA PHE A 4 -34.98 -12.44 -39.23
C PHE A 4 -34.88 -13.01 -37.81
N CYS A 5 -34.50 -14.28 -37.72
CA CYS A 5 -33.94 -14.87 -36.51
C CYS A 5 -32.48 -14.42 -36.41
N VAL A 6 -32.08 -13.89 -35.26
CA VAL A 6 -30.67 -13.88 -34.85
C VAL A 6 -30.60 -14.60 -33.51
N GLY A 7 -29.97 -15.77 -33.52
CA GLY A 7 -29.77 -16.61 -32.36
C GLY A 7 -28.80 -15.95 -31.37
N ILE A 8 -29.24 -15.81 -30.14
CA ILE A 8 -28.39 -15.43 -29.02
C ILE A 8 -27.72 -16.72 -28.53
N SER A 9 -26.48 -16.95 -28.95
CA SER A 9 -25.63 -17.98 -28.39
C SER A 9 -25.33 -17.67 -26.93
N HIS A 10 -25.60 -18.65 -26.08
CA HIS A 10 -25.31 -18.70 -24.64
C HIS A 10 -23.90 -18.19 -24.30
N TRP A 11 -23.80 -16.96 -23.79
CA TRP A 11 -22.67 -16.56 -22.96
C TRP A 11 -22.98 -16.98 -21.52
N ARG A 12 -22.35 -18.07 -21.05
CA ARG A 12 -22.29 -18.37 -19.61
C ARG A 12 -21.44 -17.28 -18.95
N VAL A 13 -22.11 -16.30 -18.35
CA VAL A 13 -21.50 -15.40 -17.37
C VAL A 13 -21.05 -16.26 -16.18
N PRO A 14 -19.77 -16.32 -15.82
CA PRO A 14 -19.35 -16.95 -14.57
C PRO A 14 -20.02 -16.20 -13.43
N ARG A 15 -20.55 -16.91 -12.42
CA ARG A 15 -21.02 -16.26 -11.20
C ARG A 15 -19.84 -15.65 -10.47
N ILE A 16 -19.50 -14.41 -10.80
CA ILE A 16 -18.66 -13.56 -9.97
C ILE A 16 -19.56 -13.16 -8.81
N GLY A 17 -19.19 -13.58 -7.60
CA GLY A 17 -19.93 -13.27 -6.38
C GLY A 17 -20.27 -11.78 -6.34
N HIS A 18 -21.53 -11.47 -6.07
CA HIS A 18 -22.00 -10.09 -6.00
C HIS A 18 -21.21 -9.31 -4.95
N VAL A 19 -20.27 -8.47 -5.38
CA VAL A 19 -19.75 -7.40 -4.54
C VAL A 19 -20.80 -6.29 -4.58
N ARG A 20 -21.82 -6.39 -3.73
CA ARG A 20 -22.62 -5.22 -3.39
C ARG A 20 -21.81 -4.40 -2.39
N LEU A 21 -21.54 -3.15 -2.72
CA LEU A 21 -21.11 -2.13 -1.74
C LEU A 21 -22.27 -1.85 -0.79
N THR A 22 -22.61 -2.82 0.07
CA THR A 22 -23.46 -2.57 1.22
C THR A 22 -22.58 -1.85 2.24
N GLN A 23 -23.05 -0.74 2.82
CA GLN A 23 -22.42 -0.08 3.97
C GLN A 23 -21.81 -1.03 5.04
N PRO A 24 -22.39 -2.21 5.33
CA PRO A 24 -21.75 -3.17 6.23
C PRO A 24 -20.35 -3.65 5.78
N THR A 25 -20.04 -3.76 4.49
CA THR A 25 -18.72 -4.30 4.06
C THR A 25 -17.58 -3.35 4.41
N LEU A 26 -17.75 -2.05 4.12
CA LEU A 26 -16.75 -1.03 4.48
C LEU A 26 -16.59 -0.90 5.99
N LEU A 27 -17.72 -0.85 6.71
CA LEU A 27 -17.71 -0.74 8.16
C LEU A 27 -17.04 -1.95 8.82
N LEU A 28 -17.37 -3.17 8.39
CA LEU A 28 -16.76 -4.40 8.91
C LEU A 28 -15.25 -4.43 8.65
N CYS A 29 -14.83 -4.07 7.44
CA CYS A 29 -13.41 -3.97 7.11
C CYS A 29 -12.69 -2.96 8.01
N PHE A 30 -13.29 -1.79 8.26
CA PHE A 30 -12.71 -0.78 9.13
C PHE A 30 -12.67 -1.24 10.59
N VAL A 31 -13.72 -1.88 11.11
CA VAL A 31 -13.73 -2.41 12.48
C VAL A 31 -12.65 -3.49 12.66
N GLN A 32 -12.40 -4.30 11.64
CA GLN A 32 -11.38 -5.35 11.67
C GLN A 32 -9.96 -4.78 11.57
N VAL A 33 -9.69 -3.83 10.66
CA VAL A 33 -8.33 -3.39 10.34
C VAL A 33 -7.98 -2.05 11.00
N GLY A 34 -8.93 -1.14 11.15
CA GLY A 34 -8.72 0.22 11.68
C GLY A 34 -7.94 0.27 13.00
N PRO A 35 -8.22 -0.59 14.01
CA PRO A 35 -7.45 -0.62 15.25
C PRO A 35 -5.94 -0.90 15.07
N SER A 36 -5.56 -1.60 14.01
CA SER A 36 -4.15 -1.92 13.70
C SER A 36 -3.41 -0.81 12.95
N VAL A 37 -4.13 0.20 12.44
CA VAL A 37 -3.54 1.33 11.73
C VAL A 37 -3.07 2.35 12.74
N VAL A 38 -1.84 2.84 12.58
CA VAL A 38 -1.23 3.78 13.52
C VAL A 38 -0.77 5.04 12.79
N ALA A 39 -0.77 6.15 13.51
CA ALA A 39 -0.09 7.35 13.07
C ALA A 39 1.39 7.27 13.45
N ILE A 40 2.27 7.64 12.53
CA ILE A 40 3.71 7.72 12.74
C ILE A 40 4.10 9.18 12.72
N GLY A 41 4.75 9.62 13.80
CA GLY A 41 5.38 10.91 13.91
C GLY A 41 6.89 10.74 14.02
N VAL A 42 7.63 11.45 13.18
CA VAL A 42 9.09 11.49 13.17
C VAL A 42 9.54 12.91 13.34
N ARG A 43 10.33 13.17 14.38
CA ARG A 43 10.95 14.48 14.60
C ARG A 43 12.38 14.46 14.04
N GLN A 44 12.63 15.22 12.99
CA GLN A 44 13.93 15.36 12.34
C GLN A 44 14.53 16.73 12.67
N ALA A 45 15.84 16.90 12.45
CA ALA A 45 16.55 18.16 12.73
C ALA A 45 16.03 19.35 11.90
N ASN A 46 15.38 19.08 10.77
CA ASN A 46 14.88 20.06 9.80
C ASN A 46 13.35 20.08 9.65
N GLY A 47 12.60 19.37 10.50
CA GLY A 47 11.13 19.34 10.45
C GLY A 47 10.51 18.10 11.08
N GLU A 48 9.19 18.00 11.05
CA GLU A 48 8.43 16.82 11.45
C GLU A 48 7.92 16.10 10.19
N SER A 49 8.10 14.78 10.12
CA SER A 49 7.48 13.94 9.09
C SER A 49 6.36 13.13 9.74
N ALA A 50 5.23 13.05 9.04
CA ALA A 50 4.05 12.33 9.51
C ALA A 50 3.58 11.34 8.43
N GLY A 51 3.16 10.17 8.88
CA GLY A 51 2.62 9.14 8.02
C GLY A 51 1.74 8.16 8.77
N SER A 52 1.40 7.09 8.09
CA SER A 52 0.65 5.98 8.65
C SER A 52 1.51 4.72 8.69
N GLY A 53 1.10 3.76 9.51
CA GLY A 53 1.65 2.43 9.53
C GLY A 53 0.57 1.41 9.85
N VAL A 54 0.91 0.13 9.71
CA VAL A 54 0.02 -0.96 10.08
C VAL A 54 0.76 -1.99 10.91
N LEU A 55 0.19 -2.32 12.06
CA LEU A 55 0.65 -3.43 12.89
C LEU A 55 0.27 -4.74 12.21
N PHE A 56 1.24 -5.60 11.95
CA PHE A 56 1.01 -6.89 11.28
C PHE A 56 1.29 -8.09 12.20
N THR A 57 1.65 -7.83 13.46
CA THR A 57 1.85 -8.83 14.51
C THR A 57 1.37 -8.31 15.87
N PRO A 58 0.92 -9.19 16.79
CA PRO A 58 0.44 -8.79 18.11
C PRO A 58 1.54 -8.33 19.08
N ASP A 59 2.80 -8.62 18.76
CA ASP A 59 3.96 -8.25 19.57
C ASP A 59 4.58 -6.92 19.14
N GLY A 60 4.08 -6.28 18.08
CA GLY A 60 4.40 -4.87 17.78
C GLY A 60 5.33 -4.65 16.59
N TYR A 61 5.43 -5.60 15.66
CA TYR A 61 5.96 -5.27 14.34
C TYR A 61 4.95 -4.48 13.52
N LEU A 62 5.43 -3.37 13.00
CA LEU A 62 4.73 -2.39 12.20
C LEU A 62 5.40 -2.26 10.83
N LEU A 63 4.58 -2.14 9.80
CA LEU A 63 4.99 -1.85 8.44
C LEU A 63 4.59 -0.43 8.06
N THR A 64 5.49 0.28 7.40
CA THR A 64 5.26 1.65 6.88
C THR A 64 6.19 1.89 5.68
N ASN A 65 6.21 3.11 5.14
CA ASN A 65 7.14 3.48 4.08
C ASN A 65 8.51 3.94 4.61
N ALA A 66 9.53 3.71 3.78
CA ALA A 66 10.89 4.16 4.07
C ALA A 66 10.98 5.69 4.15
N HIS A 67 10.29 6.41 3.26
CA HIS A 67 10.30 7.88 3.28
C HIS A 67 9.59 8.49 4.51
N VAL A 68 8.64 7.77 5.13
CA VAL A 68 7.96 8.22 6.36
C VAL A 68 8.91 8.16 7.55
N VAL A 69 9.68 7.08 7.67
CA VAL A 69 10.65 6.93 8.77
C VAL A 69 11.93 7.74 8.53
N GLY A 70 12.28 8.02 7.29
CA GLY A 70 13.52 8.72 6.95
C GLY A 70 14.75 7.97 7.45
N ASN A 71 15.73 8.70 8.00
CA ASN A 71 16.97 8.13 8.53
C ASN A 71 17.08 8.26 10.06
N VAL A 72 15.95 8.15 10.78
CA VAL A 72 15.96 8.19 12.25
C VAL A 72 15.95 6.79 12.86
N PRO A 73 16.59 6.59 14.02
CA PRO A 73 16.57 5.30 14.70
C PRO A 73 15.29 5.01 15.48
N VAL A 74 14.54 6.07 15.86
CA VAL A 74 13.38 6.00 16.75
C VAL A 74 12.26 6.88 16.21
N ILE A 75 11.03 6.37 16.29
CA ILE A 75 9.81 7.05 15.88
C ILE A 75 8.78 7.04 17.02
N ALA A 76 7.78 7.93 16.96
CA ALA A 76 6.60 7.86 17.81
C ALA A 76 5.43 7.26 17.03
N ALA A 77 4.81 6.22 17.57
CA ALA A 77 3.60 5.62 17.01
C ALA A 77 2.39 5.94 17.90
N THR A 78 1.27 6.37 17.30
CA THR A 78 0.03 6.64 18.04
C THR A 78 -1.07 5.73 17.50
N LEU A 79 -1.61 4.88 18.37
CA LEU A 79 -2.74 4.01 18.05
C LEU A 79 -4.04 4.83 17.90
N THR A 80 -5.06 4.27 17.26
CA THR A 80 -6.37 4.92 17.10
C THR A 80 -7.11 5.20 18.41
N ASN A 81 -6.75 4.51 19.49
CA ASN A 81 -7.26 4.79 20.84
C ASN A 81 -6.48 5.90 21.58
N GLY A 82 -5.54 6.58 20.91
CA GLY A 82 -4.71 7.65 21.47
C GLY A 82 -3.47 7.18 22.23
N ARG A 83 -3.28 5.86 22.42
CA ARG A 83 -2.10 5.33 23.11
C ARG A 83 -0.84 5.58 22.27
N LYS A 84 0.13 6.26 22.86
CA LYS A 84 1.45 6.53 22.26
C LYS A 84 2.44 5.44 22.64
N LEU A 85 3.17 4.94 21.66
CA LEU A 85 4.19 3.91 21.77
C LEU A 85 5.49 4.43 21.16
N ASN A 86 6.63 4.12 21.77
CA ASN A 86 7.92 4.34 21.14
C ASN A 86 8.19 3.21 20.14
N GLY A 87 8.79 3.54 19.00
CA GLY A 87 9.16 2.58 17.97
C GLY A 87 10.63 2.68 17.61
N ARG A 88 11.29 1.54 17.45
CA ARG A 88 12.65 1.43 16.91
C ARG A 88 12.59 0.91 15.47
N VAL A 89 13.30 1.58 14.57
CA VAL A 89 13.42 1.10 13.19
C VAL A 89 14.26 -0.19 13.19
N VAL A 90 13.67 -1.28 12.69
CA VAL A 90 14.33 -2.59 12.57
C VAL A 90 15.12 -2.68 11.29
N GLY A 91 14.54 -2.16 10.19
CA GLY A 91 15.19 -2.14 8.90
C GLY A 91 14.41 -1.31 7.89
N VAL A 92 15.12 -0.82 6.88
CA VAL A 92 14.58 0.04 5.83
C VAL A 92 15.03 -0.49 4.48
N ASP A 93 14.10 -0.57 3.54
CA ASP A 93 14.38 -0.81 2.13
C ASP A 93 13.87 0.34 1.27
N THR A 94 14.79 1.21 0.86
CA THR A 94 14.50 2.39 0.03
C THR A 94 14.15 2.05 -1.42
N GLN A 95 14.38 0.81 -1.86
CA GLN A 95 14.04 0.39 -3.23
C GLN A 95 12.56 0.10 -3.38
N THR A 96 11.95 -0.60 -2.44
CA THR A 96 10.49 -0.80 -2.39
C THR A 96 9.80 0.25 -1.53
N ASP A 97 10.53 1.21 -0.97
CA ASP A 97 10.01 2.23 -0.07
C ASP A 97 9.25 1.61 1.12
N LEU A 98 9.81 0.56 1.73
CA LEU A 98 9.22 -0.10 2.89
C LEU A 98 10.17 -0.03 4.08
N ALA A 99 9.60 0.08 5.28
CA ALA A 99 10.33 0.01 6.53
C ALA A 99 9.58 -0.83 7.56
N VAL A 100 10.33 -1.57 8.36
CA VAL A 100 9.81 -2.32 9.51
C VAL A 100 10.24 -1.61 10.78
N VAL A 101 9.27 -1.38 11.65
CA VAL A 101 9.46 -0.76 12.96
C VAL A 101 8.97 -1.71 14.02
N ARG A 102 9.68 -1.80 15.14
CA ARG A 102 9.22 -2.49 16.35
C ARG A 102 8.76 -1.45 17.35
N VAL A 103 7.46 -1.46 17.67
CA VAL A 103 6.89 -0.63 18.74
C VAL A 103 6.80 -1.38 20.05
N ASP A 104 6.84 -0.64 21.15
CA ASP A 104 6.74 -1.21 22.49
C ASP A 104 5.29 -1.65 22.79
N GLY A 105 5.11 -2.90 23.22
CA GLY A 105 3.82 -3.42 23.67
C GLY A 105 3.56 -4.87 23.27
N THR A 106 2.54 -5.47 23.88
CA THR A 106 2.07 -6.84 23.58
C THR A 106 0.54 -6.87 23.56
N GLY A 107 -0.03 -7.84 22.85
CA GLY A 107 -1.49 -7.91 22.68
C GLY A 107 -2.01 -6.72 21.89
N LEU A 108 -1.19 -6.19 20.98
CA LEU A 108 -1.56 -5.08 20.12
C LEU A 108 -2.54 -5.55 19.03
N PRO A 109 -3.49 -4.70 18.62
CA PRO A 109 -4.31 -4.99 17.44
C PRO A 109 -3.41 -5.10 16.21
N TYR A 110 -3.68 -6.08 15.35
CA TYR A 110 -2.89 -6.32 14.15
C TYR A 110 -3.79 -6.75 12.99
N ALA A 111 -3.34 -6.53 11.77
CA ALA A 111 -4.02 -6.95 10.57
C ALA A 111 -3.18 -7.94 9.75
N VAL A 112 -3.89 -8.79 9.00
CA VAL A 112 -3.28 -9.88 8.24
C VAL A 112 -2.86 -9.40 6.85
N LEU A 113 -1.60 -9.64 6.50
CA LEU A 113 -1.12 -9.48 5.13
C LEU A 113 -1.71 -10.61 4.25
N GLY A 114 -2.58 -10.23 3.33
CA GLY A 114 -3.21 -11.12 2.35
C GLY A 114 -2.28 -11.52 1.22
N ASP A 115 -2.85 -12.15 0.20
CA ASP A 115 -2.15 -12.57 -1.01
C ASP A 115 -2.47 -11.61 -2.16
N SER A 116 -1.48 -10.82 -2.56
CA SER A 116 -1.65 -9.82 -3.61
C SER A 116 -1.74 -10.42 -5.02
N ASP A 117 -1.32 -11.68 -5.22
CA ASP A 117 -1.34 -12.33 -6.54
C ASP A 117 -2.77 -12.71 -6.96
N HIS A 118 -3.70 -12.76 -6.00
CA HIS A 118 -5.12 -12.99 -6.24
C HIS A 118 -5.94 -11.71 -6.44
N VAL A 119 -5.32 -10.54 -6.32
CA VAL A 119 -5.99 -9.26 -6.55
C VAL A 119 -6.36 -9.12 -8.01
N ARG A 120 -7.55 -8.56 -8.29
CA ARG A 120 -8.03 -8.33 -9.65
C ARG A 120 -8.40 -6.88 -9.88
N VAL A 121 -8.17 -6.40 -11.10
CA VAL A 121 -8.69 -5.10 -11.55
C VAL A 121 -10.22 -5.09 -11.41
N GLY A 122 -10.76 -3.99 -10.90
CA GLY A 122 -12.18 -3.82 -10.57
C GLY A 122 -12.59 -4.31 -9.17
N GLN A 123 -11.69 -4.95 -8.42
CA GLN A 123 -11.96 -5.35 -7.04
C GLN A 123 -12.00 -4.13 -6.11
N LEU A 124 -12.92 -4.14 -5.14
CA LEU A 124 -12.99 -3.13 -4.08
C LEU A 124 -11.65 -3.01 -3.34
N ALA A 125 -11.16 -1.78 -3.25
CA ALA A 125 -9.95 -1.42 -2.52
C ALA A 125 -10.30 -0.34 -1.48
N ILE A 126 -9.83 -0.53 -0.25
CA ILE A 126 -10.10 0.35 0.89
C ILE A 126 -8.76 0.82 1.43
N ALA A 127 -8.48 2.11 1.32
CA ALA A 127 -7.31 2.70 1.94
C ALA A 127 -7.67 3.24 3.34
N ILE A 128 -6.84 2.90 4.31
CA ILE A 128 -6.98 3.40 5.68
C ILE A 128 -5.68 4.13 6.02
N GLY A 129 -5.80 5.35 6.50
CA GLY A 129 -4.71 6.14 7.05
C GLY A 129 -5.08 6.70 8.41
N ASN A 130 -4.08 7.13 9.18
CA ASN A 130 -4.29 7.88 10.41
C ASN A 130 -3.41 9.15 10.39
N PRO A 131 -3.68 10.08 9.46
CA PRO A 131 -2.96 11.35 9.45
C PRO A 131 -3.26 12.07 10.77
N LEU A 132 -2.21 12.52 11.46
CA LEU A 132 -2.27 13.29 12.72
C LEU A 132 -2.68 12.53 13.99
N GLY A 133 -3.04 11.24 13.93
CA GLY A 133 -3.26 10.42 15.13
C GLY A 133 -4.53 10.69 15.93
N PHE A 134 -5.43 11.54 15.43
CA PHE A 134 -6.70 11.88 16.09
C PHE A 134 -7.90 11.11 15.53
N GLN A 135 -7.98 10.92 14.20
CA GLN A 135 -9.04 10.17 13.53
C GLN A 135 -8.50 9.48 12.28
N SER A 136 -8.81 8.19 12.13
CA SER A 136 -8.48 7.46 10.91
C SER A 136 -9.29 8.00 9.72
N THR A 137 -8.61 8.20 8.60
CA THR A 137 -9.24 8.48 7.31
C THR A 137 -9.46 7.16 6.57
N VAL A 138 -10.67 6.93 6.09
CA VAL A 138 -11.03 5.76 5.29
C VAL A 138 -11.51 6.23 3.92
N THR A 139 -10.89 5.72 2.87
CA THR A 139 -11.30 5.98 1.49
C THR A 139 -11.49 4.65 0.76
N ALA A 140 -12.43 4.63 -0.18
CA ALA A 140 -12.81 3.43 -0.90
C ALA A 140 -12.86 3.71 -2.40
N GLY A 141 -12.48 2.70 -3.17
CA GLY A 141 -12.41 2.70 -4.61
C GLY A 141 -12.27 1.27 -5.12
N VAL A 142 -11.61 1.10 -6.26
CA VAL A 142 -11.31 -0.15 -6.90
C VAL A 142 -9.85 -0.21 -7.32
N VAL A 143 -9.34 -1.42 -7.49
CA VAL A 143 -8.06 -1.65 -8.16
C VAL A 143 -8.20 -1.28 -9.63
N SER A 144 -7.46 -0.28 -10.08
CA SER A 144 -7.52 0.24 -11.45
C SER A 144 -6.54 -0.47 -12.38
N ALA A 145 -5.37 -0.89 -11.88
CA ALA A 145 -4.37 -1.64 -12.64
C ALA A 145 -3.42 -2.41 -11.71
N LEU A 146 -2.76 -3.43 -12.26
CA LEU A 146 -1.74 -4.25 -11.61
C LEU A 146 -0.47 -4.25 -12.47
N GLY A 147 0.68 -4.62 -11.89
CA GLY A 147 1.91 -4.78 -12.67
C GLY A 147 2.52 -3.46 -13.17
N ARG A 148 2.16 -2.32 -12.56
CA ARG A 148 2.72 -1.02 -12.95
C ARG A 148 4.18 -0.90 -12.49
N THR A 149 4.93 -0.07 -13.19
CA THR A 149 6.29 0.29 -12.79
C THR A 149 6.32 1.78 -12.47
N LEU A 150 6.59 2.10 -11.21
CA LEU A 150 6.85 3.47 -10.78
C LEU A 150 8.34 3.65 -10.56
N ARG A 151 8.79 4.91 -10.57
CA ARG A 151 10.13 5.23 -10.10
C ARG A 151 10.02 5.77 -8.68
N GLY A 152 10.52 5.03 -7.70
CA GLY A 152 10.47 5.40 -6.29
C GLY A 152 11.41 6.54 -5.92
N THR A 153 11.35 6.96 -4.66
CA THR A 153 12.13 8.08 -4.08
C THR A 153 13.65 7.88 -4.16
N SER A 154 14.13 6.63 -4.16
CA SER A 154 15.53 6.29 -4.38
C SER A 154 16.00 6.47 -5.84
N GLY A 155 15.12 6.89 -6.74
CA GLY A 155 15.35 6.96 -8.17
C GLY A 155 15.31 5.59 -8.86
N ARG A 156 15.15 4.49 -8.12
CA ARG A 156 15.00 3.13 -8.67
C ARG A 156 13.56 2.83 -9.06
N LEU A 157 13.39 1.89 -9.99
CA LEU A 157 12.08 1.45 -10.41
C LEU A 157 11.50 0.48 -9.35
N MET A 158 10.32 0.83 -8.87
CA MET A 158 9.42 -0.02 -8.11
C MET A 158 8.55 -0.77 -9.11
N GLU A 159 8.77 -2.06 -9.21
CA GLU A 159 8.05 -2.92 -10.14
C GLU A 159 6.84 -3.57 -9.47
N ASN A 160 5.89 -4.00 -10.29
CA ASN A 160 4.71 -4.74 -9.88
C ASN A 160 3.81 -4.03 -8.85
N ILE A 161 3.71 -2.70 -8.88
CA ILE A 161 2.85 -1.98 -7.93
C ILE A 161 1.36 -2.13 -8.30
N ILE A 162 0.51 -1.97 -7.29
CA ILE A 162 -0.95 -1.89 -7.43
C ILE A 162 -1.33 -0.44 -7.66
N GLN A 163 -2.18 -0.19 -8.66
CA GLN A 163 -2.83 1.10 -8.89
C GLN A 163 -4.30 1.01 -8.46
N ALA A 164 -4.79 1.99 -7.73
CA ALA A 164 -6.18 2.12 -7.32
C ALA A 164 -6.68 3.56 -7.45
N ASP A 165 -7.99 3.73 -7.54
CA ASP A 165 -8.68 5.03 -7.58
C ASP A 165 -9.18 5.46 -6.18
N VAL A 166 -8.46 5.05 -5.14
CA VAL A 166 -8.71 5.51 -3.78
C VAL A 166 -8.15 6.91 -3.56
N ALA A 167 -8.88 7.77 -2.87
CA ALA A 167 -8.35 9.07 -2.49
C ALA A 167 -7.25 8.90 -1.42
N LEU A 168 -6.02 9.30 -1.75
CA LEU A 168 -4.90 9.37 -0.82
C LEU A 168 -4.46 10.82 -0.66
N ASN A 169 -4.27 11.23 0.59
CA ASN A 169 -3.76 12.54 0.97
C ASN A 169 -2.43 12.37 1.71
N PRO A 170 -1.64 13.46 1.85
CA PRO A 170 -0.50 13.49 2.76
C PRO A 170 -0.84 12.87 4.12
N GLY A 171 0.03 11.97 4.60
CA GLY A 171 -0.16 11.23 5.86
C GLY A 171 -0.79 9.84 5.72
N ASN A 172 -1.35 9.45 4.57
CA ASN A 172 -1.81 8.08 4.32
C ASN A 172 -0.67 7.12 3.92
N SER A 173 0.49 7.65 3.52
CA SER A 173 1.69 6.85 3.20
C SER A 173 2.04 5.92 4.34
N GLY A 174 2.23 4.65 4.03
CA GLY A 174 2.54 3.57 4.95
C GLY A 174 1.30 2.89 5.56
N GLY A 175 0.11 3.45 5.34
CA GLY A 175 -1.16 2.83 5.70
C GLY A 175 -1.54 1.68 4.77
N PRO A 176 -2.45 0.78 5.18
CA PRO A 176 -2.82 -0.38 4.38
C PRO A 176 -3.82 -0.04 3.26
N LEU A 177 -3.66 -0.76 2.15
CA LEU A 177 -4.69 -0.97 1.13
C LEU A 177 -5.32 -2.35 1.39
N VAL A 178 -6.62 -2.38 1.62
CA VAL A 178 -7.35 -3.54 2.13
C VAL A 178 -8.40 -4.00 1.12
N ALA A 179 -8.50 -5.31 0.93
CA ALA A 179 -9.57 -5.92 0.15
C ALA A 179 -10.86 -6.07 0.97
N SER A 180 -11.98 -6.34 0.30
CA SER A 180 -13.30 -6.51 0.94
C SER A 180 -13.38 -7.62 2.00
N ASN A 181 -12.40 -8.52 2.05
CA ASN A 181 -12.29 -9.58 3.05
C ASN A 181 -11.49 -9.16 4.31
N GLY A 182 -11.10 -7.89 4.42
CA GLY A 182 -10.34 -7.36 5.56
C GLY A 182 -8.87 -7.77 5.58
N GLN A 183 -8.32 -8.27 4.48
CA GLN A 183 -6.90 -8.56 4.34
C GLN A 183 -6.17 -7.43 3.62
N ILE A 184 -4.96 -7.12 4.07
CA ILE A 184 -4.10 -6.12 3.45
C ILE A 184 -3.55 -6.70 2.15
N VAL A 185 -3.84 -6.03 1.03
CA VAL A 185 -3.35 -6.40 -0.31
C VAL A 185 -2.21 -5.50 -0.78
N GLY A 186 -1.98 -4.36 -0.12
CA GLY A 186 -0.81 -3.54 -0.36
C GLY A 186 -0.59 -2.48 0.71
N ILE A 187 0.51 -1.74 0.58
CA ILE A 187 0.90 -0.61 1.44
C ILE A 187 0.91 0.65 0.60
N ASN A 188 0.05 1.61 0.95
CA ASN A 188 -0.07 2.87 0.23
C ASN A 188 1.27 3.62 0.28
N THR A 189 1.79 4.04 -0.88
CA THR A 189 3.13 4.67 -0.97
C THR A 189 3.08 6.06 -1.60
N ALA A 190 2.35 6.22 -2.71
CA ALA A 190 2.46 7.42 -3.52
C ALA A 190 1.17 7.80 -4.25
N ILE A 191 1.09 9.08 -4.58
CA ILE A 191 0.15 9.67 -5.53
C ILE A 191 0.94 10.44 -6.59
N ILE A 192 0.35 10.60 -7.78
CA ILE A 192 0.89 11.47 -8.82
C ILE A 192 0.28 12.86 -8.63
N ALA A 193 1.13 13.86 -8.42
CA ALA A 193 0.75 15.25 -8.28
C ALA A 193 -0.01 15.74 -9.52
N GLY A 194 -1.18 16.36 -9.31
CA GLY A 194 -2.00 16.90 -10.40
C GLY A 194 -2.80 15.84 -11.19
N ALA A 195 -2.64 14.55 -10.87
CA ALA A 195 -3.48 13.50 -11.43
C ALA A 195 -4.54 13.08 -10.41
N GLN A 196 -5.81 13.12 -10.82
CA GLN A 196 -6.91 12.66 -9.98
C GLN A 196 -7.02 11.14 -10.07
N ASN A 197 -7.40 10.50 -8.96
CA ASN A 197 -7.72 9.07 -8.89
C ASN A 197 -6.58 8.12 -9.30
N LEU A 198 -5.33 8.52 -9.02
CA LEU A 198 -4.13 7.72 -9.26
C LEU A 198 -3.34 7.55 -7.97
N SER A 199 -3.60 6.43 -7.31
CA SER A 199 -2.97 6.03 -6.06
C SER A 199 -2.22 4.71 -6.24
N PHE A 200 -1.08 4.59 -5.58
CA PHE A 200 -0.20 3.43 -5.73
C PHE A 200 0.12 2.78 -4.40
N ALA A 201 0.20 1.46 -4.43
CA ALA A 201 0.54 0.64 -3.28
C ALA A 201 1.56 -0.45 -3.65
N VAL A 202 2.48 -0.70 -2.73
CA VAL A 202 3.40 -1.85 -2.80
C VAL A 202 2.61 -3.11 -2.46
N PRO A 203 2.63 -4.18 -3.29
CA PRO A 203 1.83 -5.38 -3.03
C PRO A 203 2.19 -6.08 -1.73
N SER A 204 1.21 -6.74 -1.10
CA SER A 204 1.42 -7.46 0.16
C SER A 204 2.44 -8.59 0.05
N ASN A 205 2.55 -9.28 -1.10
CA ASN A 205 3.56 -10.33 -1.28
C ASN A 205 4.98 -9.75 -1.36
N THR A 206 5.17 -8.62 -2.05
CA THR A 206 6.44 -7.87 -2.02
C THR A 206 6.77 -7.43 -0.60
N ALA A 207 5.77 -6.91 0.13
CA ALA A 207 5.95 -6.51 1.52
C ALA A 207 6.34 -7.69 2.43
N LYS A 208 5.69 -8.86 2.30
CA LYS A 208 6.05 -10.07 3.05
C LYS A 208 7.50 -10.48 2.83
N TRP A 209 7.94 -10.49 1.57
CA TRP A 209 9.32 -10.81 1.24
C TRP A 209 10.31 -9.80 1.85
N VAL A 210 10.06 -8.49 1.70
CA VAL A 210 10.89 -7.44 2.30
C VAL A 210 10.94 -7.56 3.83
N VAL A 211 9.78 -7.76 4.48
CA VAL A 211 9.70 -7.99 5.92
C VAL A 211 10.57 -9.18 6.34
N SER A 212 10.49 -10.30 5.61
CA SER A 212 11.28 -11.49 5.94
C SER A 212 12.79 -11.22 5.88
N GLU A 213 13.27 -10.50 4.87
CA GLU A 213 14.67 -10.13 4.73
C GLU A 213 15.13 -9.14 5.81
N LEU A 214 14.31 -8.12 6.08
CA LEU A 214 14.63 -7.10 7.10
C LEU A 214 14.67 -7.71 8.51
N LEU A 215 13.77 -8.65 8.84
CA LEU A 215 13.75 -9.30 10.14
C LEU A 215 14.89 -10.32 10.32
N GLN A 216 15.29 -11.03 9.26
CA GLN A 216 16.32 -12.07 9.36
C GLN A 216 17.75 -11.49 9.27
N VAL A 217 17.97 -10.50 8.41
CA VAL A 217 19.31 -10.02 8.04
C VAL A 217 19.51 -8.53 8.32
N GLY A 218 18.44 -7.79 8.65
CA GLY A 218 18.48 -6.33 8.84
C GLY A 218 18.55 -5.53 7.54
N ARG A 219 18.63 -6.19 6.38
CA ARG A 219 18.68 -5.56 5.05
C ARG A 219 18.12 -6.50 3.98
N VAL A 220 17.58 -5.92 2.91
CA VAL A 220 17.09 -6.69 1.76
C VAL A 220 18.25 -7.04 0.82
N ARG A 221 18.51 -8.33 0.64
CA ARG A 221 19.53 -8.81 -0.30
C ARG A 221 18.92 -8.95 -1.70
N ARG A 222 19.42 -8.18 -2.65
CA ARG A 222 19.11 -8.34 -4.07
C ARG A 222 20.36 -8.74 -4.81
N ALA A 223 20.33 -9.93 -5.42
CA ALA A 223 21.34 -10.32 -6.39
C ALA A 223 21.02 -9.63 -7.72
N SER A 224 21.89 -8.75 -8.19
CA SER A 224 21.82 -8.25 -9.56
C SER A 224 22.68 -9.14 -10.44
N LEU A 225 22.07 -9.83 -11.39
CA LEU A 225 22.79 -10.27 -12.58
C LEU A 225 23.11 -8.97 -13.35
N GLY A 226 24.38 -8.65 -13.58
CA GLY A 226 24.83 -7.40 -14.21
C GLY A 226 24.45 -7.21 -15.68
N ALA A 227 23.32 -7.78 -16.11
CA ALA A 227 22.79 -7.69 -17.45
C ALA A 227 21.84 -6.49 -17.53
N PHE A 228 22.23 -5.47 -18.30
CA PHE A 228 21.32 -4.42 -18.72
C PHE A 228 20.60 -4.88 -19.98
N CYS A 229 19.31 -5.22 -19.84
CA CYS A 229 18.43 -5.45 -20.97
C CYS A 229 18.03 -4.07 -21.55
N HIS A 230 18.57 -3.71 -22.70
CA HIS A 230 18.03 -2.63 -23.51
C HIS A 230 16.85 -3.20 -24.31
N VAL A 231 15.62 -2.92 -23.86
CA VAL A 231 14.44 -3.25 -24.64
C VAL A 231 14.40 -2.32 -25.86
N GLY A 232 14.81 -2.84 -27.02
CA GLY A 232 14.67 -2.15 -28.30
C GLY A 232 13.19 -1.90 -28.59
N HIS A 233 12.82 -0.64 -28.83
CA HIS A 233 11.46 -0.25 -29.16
C HIS A 233 11.09 -0.81 -30.55
N SER A 234 10.28 -1.88 -30.54
CA SER A 234 9.30 -2.17 -31.60
C SER A 234 7.93 -2.00 -30.96
N ILE A 235 7.06 -1.25 -31.62
CA ILE A 235 5.85 -0.64 -31.07
C ILE A 235 4.92 -1.70 -30.44
N GLU A 236 4.20 -1.27 -29.39
CA GLU A 236 3.02 -1.89 -28.76
C GLU A 236 3.26 -2.73 -27.48
N SER A 237 3.49 -2.05 -26.32
CA SER A 237 3.06 -2.58 -25.02
C SER A 237 2.85 -1.48 -23.97
N SER A 238 1.77 -1.62 -23.21
CA SER A 238 1.07 -0.66 -22.35
C SER A 238 1.72 -0.42 -20.96
N HIS A 239 3.06 -0.44 -20.88
CA HIS A 239 3.77 -0.08 -19.65
C HIS A 239 4.15 1.41 -19.67
N GLN A 240 3.20 2.27 -19.30
CA GLN A 240 3.47 3.68 -19.06
C GLN A 240 4.42 3.82 -17.85
N ARG A 241 5.67 4.18 -18.12
CA ARG A 241 6.62 4.69 -17.12
C ARG A 241 6.17 6.10 -16.70
N ILE A 242 6.07 6.34 -15.41
CA ILE A 242 5.73 7.67 -14.87
C ILE A 242 7.02 8.38 -14.39
N PRO A 243 7.35 9.58 -14.92
CA PRO A 243 8.56 10.35 -14.57
C PRO A 243 8.59 10.92 -13.14
N LEU A 244 9.81 11.21 -12.63
CA LEU A 244 10.09 11.73 -11.27
C LEU A 244 9.41 13.07 -10.94
N GLU A 245 9.25 13.95 -11.93
CA GLU A 245 8.77 15.32 -11.75
C GLU A 245 7.30 15.40 -11.31
N THR A 246 6.60 14.27 -11.24
CA THR A 246 5.19 14.18 -10.84
C THR A 246 4.98 13.69 -9.40
N TRP A 247 6.04 13.50 -8.62
CA TRP A 247 5.95 13.08 -7.22
C TRP A 247 5.68 14.27 -6.31
N ASN A 248 4.53 14.31 -5.63
CA ASN A 248 4.33 15.25 -4.51
C ASN A 248 4.61 14.53 -3.19
N GLN A 249 5.70 14.93 -2.54
CA GLN A 249 6.03 14.52 -1.18
C GLN A 249 5.19 15.37 -0.23
N GLY A 250 4.03 14.84 0.15
CA GLY A 250 3.14 15.46 1.11
C GLY A 250 3.77 15.52 2.51
N SER A 251 4.67 16.49 2.71
CA SER A 251 5.15 16.95 4.00
C SER A 251 5.24 18.47 3.92
N ALA A 252 4.19 19.12 4.40
CA ALA A 252 4.17 20.52 4.80
C ALA A 252 3.93 20.56 6.31
#